data_AF-A0A2E4KJW8-F1
#
_entry.id   AF-A0A2E4KJW8-F1
#
_cell.length_a   1.000
_cell.length_b   1.000
_cell.length_c   1.000
_cell.angle_alpha   90.00
_cell.angle_beta   90.00
_cell.angle_gamma   90.00
#
_symmetry.space_group_name_H-M   'P 1'
#
loop_
_entity.id
_entity.type
_entity.pdbx_description
1 polymer ?
#
loop_
_entity_poly.entity_id
_entity_poly.type
_entity_poly.pdbx_seq_one_letter_code
_entity_poly.pdbx_strand_id
1 'polypeptide(L)'
;SEAEYHDDDEESEGGASGDRIITASGEVVEVGGTSRMMEDDQGQLVELYEAQALAANPFLVAPRSSGSGNGQSSTGAPTVAALLLDHMSGMAAVSFTQKAMESGMLTQQEGDDVLAIVQLAEPGDPETALEDHLPHRQLLVFSALVSSWRQLHMLRGEE
;
A
#
# COMPACT_ATOMS: atom_id res chain seq x y z
N SER A 1 -29.45 85.16 -23.23
CA SER A 1 -30.04 84.34 -22.16
C SER A 1 -30.35 82.99 -22.78
N GLU A 2 -29.39 82.07 -22.95
CA GLU A 2 -28.72 81.21 -21.91
C GLU A 2 -29.75 80.21 -21.33
N ALA A 3 -29.58 78.87 -21.28
CA ALA A 3 -28.44 77.94 -21.22
C ALA A 3 -28.95 76.52 -21.68
N GLU A 4 -28.25 75.63 -22.41
CA GLU A 4 -27.23 74.61 -22.03
C GLU A 4 -27.72 73.19 -21.55
N TYR A 5 -27.10 72.13 -22.16
CA TYR A 5 -26.84 70.70 -21.79
C TYR A 5 -27.99 69.66 -21.56
N HIS A 6 -28.05 68.51 -22.28
CA HIS A 6 -27.32 67.20 -22.19
C HIS A 6 -28.00 66.24 -21.18
N ASP A 7 -28.29 64.95 -21.43
CA ASP A 7 -27.45 63.78 -21.79
C ASP A 7 -28.45 62.59 -21.94
N ASP A 8 -28.53 61.96 -23.11
CA ASP A 8 -28.04 60.60 -23.46
C ASP A 8 -28.64 59.41 -22.68
N ASP A 9 -29.27 58.52 -23.46
CA ASP A 9 -29.55 57.12 -23.17
C ASP A 9 -28.26 56.39 -22.81
N GLU A 10 -28.25 55.47 -21.82
CA GLU A 10 -27.50 54.21 -21.95
C GLU A 10 -28.12 53.11 -21.06
N GLU A 11 -28.66 52.09 -21.73
CA GLU A 11 -28.97 50.78 -21.16
C GLU A 11 -27.66 50.07 -20.79
N SER A 12 -27.41 49.89 -19.49
CA SER A 12 -26.23 49.19 -19.00
C SER A 12 -26.38 47.67 -19.14
N GLU A 13 -25.40 47.13 -19.85
CA GLU A 13 -25.09 45.74 -20.22
C GLU A 13 -25.24 44.67 -19.13
N GLY A 14 -25.57 43.45 -19.57
CA GLY A 14 -25.45 42.26 -18.74
C GLY A 14 -25.41 40.96 -19.53
N GLY A 15 -24.20 40.48 -19.85
CA GLY A 15 -23.90 39.05 -19.74
C GLY A 15 -23.64 38.26 -21.03
N ALA A 16 -22.36 38.17 -21.42
CA ALA A 16 -21.68 36.92 -21.79
C ALA A 16 -20.24 37.26 -22.27
N SER A 17 -19.38 37.69 -21.35
CA SER A 17 -17.96 37.85 -21.65
C SER A 17 -17.27 36.48 -21.61
N GLY A 18 -17.22 35.81 -22.76
CA GLY A 18 -16.31 34.68 -22.99
C GLY A 18 -14.90 35.22 -23.28
N ASP A 19 -13.88 34.62 -22.66
CA ASP A 19 -12.48 35.00 -22.88
C ASP A 19 -12.11 34.83 -24.36
N ARG A 20 -11.77 35.95 -25.01
CA ARG A 20 -11.61 36.02 -26.46
C ARG A 20 -10.14 36.37 -26.75
N ILE A 21 -9.37 35.38 -27.20
CA ILE A 21 -7.94 35.54 -27.45
C ILE A 21 -7.75 35.98 -28.89
N ILE A 22 -7.03 37.09 -29.08
CA ILE A 22 -6.68 37.64 -30.40
C ILE A 22 -5.22 37.28 -30.65
N THR A 23 -4.96 36.44 -31.66
CA THR A 23 -3.60 36.03 -32.01
C THR A 23 -2.88 37.13 -32.82
N ALA A 24 -1.55 37.09 -32.90
CA ALA A 24 -0.76 38.11 -33.62
C ALA A 24 -1.04 38.17 -35.13
N SER A 25 -1.75 37.19 -35.70
CA SER A 25 -2.27 37.17 -37.07
C SER A 25 -3.65 37.81 -37.23
N GLY A 26 -4.25 38.32 -36.14
CA GLY A 26 -5.59 38.93 -36.14
C GLY A 26 -6.73 37.92 -36.15
N GLU A 27 -6.44 36.63 -35.94
CA GLU A 27 -7.46 35.59 -35.83
C GLU A 27 -8.07 35.60 -34.42
N VAL A 28 -9.40 35.66 -34.38
CA VAL A 28 -10.17 35.74 -33.14
C VAL A 28 -10.68 34.34 -32.79
N VAL A 29 -10.15 33.76 -31.72
CA VAL A 29 -10.55 32.42 -31.24
C VAL A 29 -11.43 32.58 -30.00
N GLU A 30 -12.67 32.10 -30.07
CA GLU A 30 -13.56 32.03 -28.90
C GLU A 30 -13.20 30.81 -28.04
N VAL A 31 -12.71 31.05 -26.82
CA VAL A 31 -12.37 29.98 -25.87
C VAL A 31 -13.67 29.46 -25.24
N GLY A 32 -14.20 28.40 -25.83
CA GLY A 32 -15.43 27.75 -25.39
C GLY A 32 -15.29 26.90 -24.12
N GLY A 33 -15.32 27.56 -22.95
CA GLY A 33 -15.75 26.98 -21.67
C GLY A 33 -14.78 26.01 -20.99
N THR A 34 -14.08 26.48 -19.96
CA THR A 34 -13.28 25.69 -19.02
C THR A 34 -14.13 24.85 -18.04
N SER A 35 -15.45 25.07 -17.97
CA SER A 35 -16.35 24.30 -17.09
C SER A 35 -16.37 22.80 -17.41
N ARG A 36 -16.05 22.38 -18.63
CA ARG A 36 -16.01 20.96 -19.02
C ARG A 36 -14.73 20.27 -18.51
N MET A 37 -13.63 21.02 -18.31
CA MET A 37 -12.36 20.47 -17.84
C MET A 37 -12.33 20.30 -16.30
N MET A 38 -13.00 21.17 -15.54
CA MET A 38 -13.03 21.05 -14.07
C MET A 38 -13.88 19.88 -13.54
N GLU A 39 -14.81 19.35 -14.33
CA GLU A 39 -15.64 18.19 -13.95
C GLU A 39 -14.88 16.87 -14.16
N ASP A 40 -14.11 16.77 -15.24
CA ASP A 40 -13.23 15.62 -15.52
C ASP A 40 -12.05 15.53 -14.53
N ASP A 41 -11.45 16.68 -14.16
CA ASP A 41 -10.31 16.72 -13.23
C ASP A 41 -10.70 16.36 -11.78
N GLN A 42 -11.96 16.56 -11.39
CA GLN A 42 -12.44 16.23 -10.04
C GLN A 42 -12.44 14.72 -9.79
N GLY A 43 -12.88 13.92 -10.78
CA GLY A 43 -12.82 12.46 -10.67
C GLY A 43 -11.38 11.97 -10.52
N GLN A 44 -10.49 12.48 -11.37
CA GLN A 44 -9.07 12.12 -11.35
C GLN A 44 -8.38 12.52 -10.04
N LEU A 45 -8.68 13.70 -9.48
CA LEU A 45 -8.09 14.15 -8.21
C LEU A 45 -8.62 13.40 -6.99
N VAL A 46 -9.89 12.98 -7.01
CA VAL A 46 -10.47 12.13 -5.95
C VAL A 46 -9.83 10.75 -5.97
N GLU A 47 -9.61 10.16 -7.15
CA GLU A 47 -8.89 8.89 -7.29
C GLU A 47 -7.44 8.98 -6.77
N LEU A 48 -6.76 10.10 -6.99
CA LEU A 48 -5.41 10.34 -6.46
C LEU A 48 -5.42 10.54 -4.94
N TYR A 49 -6.42 11.24 -4.39
CA TYR A 49 -6.60 11.39 -2.95
C TYR A 49 -6.85 10.03 -2.28
N GLU A 50 -7.68 9.18 -2.89
CA GLU A 50 -7.90 7.81 -2.44
C GLU A 50 -6.64 6.95 -2.52
N ALA A 51 -5.89 7.03 -3.64
CA ALA A 51 -4.65 6.29 -3.80
C ALA A 51 -3.60 6.68 -2.74
N GLN A 52 -3.50 7.96 -2.40
CA GLN A 52 -2.58 8.42 -1.36
C GLN A 52 -3.06 8.06 0.05
N ALA A 53 -4.37 8.11 0.32
CA ALA A 53 -4.94 7.64 1.58
C ALA A 53 -4.72 6.13 1.78
N LEU A 54 -4.81 5.33 0.70
CA LEU A 54 -4.46 3.90 0.71
C LEU A 54 -2.96 3.68 0.92
N ALA A 55 -2.10 4.47 0.28
CA ALA A 55 -0.65 4.36 0.45
C ALA A 55 -0.19 4.70 1.88
N ALA A 56 -0.89 5.62 2.55
CA ALA A 56 -0.62 5.99 3.94
C ALA A 56 -1.24 5.04 4.97
N ASN A 57 -2.18 4.16 4.56
CA ASN A 57 -2.88 3.26 5.47
C ASN A 57 -2.47 1.79 5.26
N PRO A 58 -1.57 1.24 6.11
CA PRO A 58 -1.05 -0.11 5.94
C PRO A 58 -2.12 -1.22 6.08
N PHE A 59 -3.31 -0.90 6.60
CA PHE A 59 -4.41 -1.85 6.72
C PHE A 59 -5.30 -1.94 5.47
N LEU A 60 -5.29 -0.90 4.62
CA LEU A 60 -6.12 -0.84 3.40
C LEU A 60 -5.33 -1.17 2.12
N VAL A 61 -4.01 -1.38 2.23
CA VAL A 61 -3.20 -2.02 1.18
C VAL A 61 -3.56 -3.51 1.15
N ALA A 62 -4.75 -3.83 0.63
CA ALA A 62 -5.01 -5.17 0.15
C ALA A 62 -3.96 -5.47 -0.94
N PRO A 63 -3.25 -6.61 -0.91
CA PRO A 63 -2.29 -6.97 -1.94
C PRO A 63 -2.98 -6.83 -3.29
N ARG A 64 -2.60 -5.79 -4.06
CA ARG A 64 -3.21 -5.49 -5.33
C ARG A 64 -3.01 -6.72 -6.21
N SER A 65 -4.12 -7.41 -6.49
CA SER A 65 -4.20 -8.48 -7.47
C SER A 65 -4.09 -7.86 -8.87
N SER A 66 -2.95 -7.25 -9.18
CA SER A 66 -2.64 -6.72 -10.50
C SER A 66 -1.99 -7.83 -11.33
N GLY A 67 -2.80 -8.51 -12.13
CA GLY A 67 -2.44 -8.91 -13.51
C GLY A 67 -1.21 -9.79 -13.75
N SER A 68 -0.57 -10.36 -12.74
CA SER A 68 0.40 -11.44 -12.88
C SER A 68 -0.07 -12.60 -12.04
N GLY A 69 -0.35 -13.73 -12.67
CA GLY A 69 -1.02 -14.88 -12.09
C GLY A 69 -0.20 -15.62 -11.03
N ASN A 70 0.04 -14.97 -9.90
CA ASN A 70 0.40 -15.60 -8.64
C ASN A 70 -0.40 -14.91 -7.54
N GLY A 71 -1.48 -15.55 -7.09
CA GLY A 71 -1.97 -15.37 -5.73
C GLY A 71 -0.89 -15.88 -4.77
N GLN A 72 0.20 -15.13 -4.67
CA GLN A 72 1.35 -15.45 -3.86
C GLN A 72 0.89 -15.29 -2.42
N SER A 73 0.38 -16.39 -1.87
CA SER A 73 0.36 -16.64 -0.43
C SER A 73 1.58 -15.96 0.17
N SER A 74 1.38 -15.04 1.11
CA SER A 74 2.42 -14.27 1.79
C SER A 74 3.27 -15.17 2.71
N THR A 75 3.76 -16.29 2.18
CA THR A 75 4.70 -17.19 2.83
C THR A 75 6.01 -16.45 2.97
N GLY A 76 6.28 -16.04 4.20
CA GLY A 76 7.44 -15.26 4.63
C GLY A 76 7.53 -15.33 6.15
N ALA A 77 8.44 -14.54 6.73
CA ALA A 77 8.66 -14.53 8.18
C ALA A 77 7.37 -14.42 9.03
N PRO A 78 6.34 -13.60 8.69
CA PRO A 78 5.11 -13.51 9.47
C PRO A 78 4.31 -14.80 9.51
N THR A 79 4.22 -15.52 8.38
CA THR A 79 3.48 -16.78 8.29
C THR A 79 4.20 -17.90 9.05
N VAL A 80 5.54 -17.91 9.00
CA VAL A 80 6.36 -18.85 9.77
C VAL A 80 6.24 -18.56 11.26
N ALA A 81 6.36 -17.30 11.68
CA ALA A 81 6.22 -16.90 13.07
C ALA A 81 4.82 -17.21 13.63
N ALA A 82 3.76 -16.98 12.85
CA ALA A 82 2.40 -17.34 13.25
C ALA A 82 2.23 -18.85 13.52
N LEU A 83 2.83 -19.71 12.68
CA LEU A 83 2.81 -21.16 12.91
C LEU A 83 3.51 -21.55 14.22
N LEU A 84 4.63 -20.89 14.53
CA LEU A 84 5.36 -21.16 15.78
C LEU A 84 4.53 -20.74 16.99
N LEU A 85 3.96 -19.53 16.96
CA LEU A 85 3.21 -18.96 18.09
C LEU A 85 1.83 -19.60 18.30
N ASP A 86 1.27 -20.29 17.29
CA ASP A 86 0.05 -21.09 17.44
C ASP A 86 0.26 -22.37 18.26
N HIS A 87 1.51 -22.83 18.37
CA HIS A 87 1.86 -24.12 18.97
C HIS A 87 2.84 -24.01 20.13
N MET A 88 3.40 -22.82 20.37
CA MET A 88 4.49 -22.61 21.30
C MET A 88 4.41 -21.22 21.92
N SER A 89 4.82 -21.10 23.18
CA SER A 89 5.08 -19.82 23.83
C SER A 89 6.19 -19.02 23.13
N GLY A 90 6.24 -17.70 23.35
CA GLY A 90 7.25 -16.83 22.75
C GLY A 90 8.68 -17.28 23.08
N MET A 91 8.96 -17.69 24.32
CA MET A 91 10.29 -18.21 24.68
C MET A 91 10.64 -19.50 23.95
N ALA A 92 9.71 -20.45 23.88
CA ALA A 92 9.92 -21.71 23.20
C ALA A 92 10.14 -21.50 21.69
N ALA A 93 9.36 -20.61 21.07
CA ALA A 93 9.49 -20.24 19.67
C ALA A 93 10.83 -19.54 19.36
N VAL A 94 11.36 -18.69 20.26
CA VAL A 94 12.72 -18.13 20.12
C VAL A 94 13.77 -19.24 20.13
N SER A 95 13.70 -20.16 21.10
CA SER A 95 14.66 -21.27 21.20
C SER A 95 14.58 -22.21 20.00
N PHE A 96 13.37 -22.43 19.47
CA PHE A 96 13.15 -23.23 18.27
C PHE A 96 13.78 -22.55 17.05
N THR A 97 13.55 -21.25 16.87
CA THR A 97 14.10 -20.49 15.74
C THR A 97 15.62 -20.49 15.76
N GLN A 98 16.24 -20.34 16.94
CA GLN A 98 17.68 -20.46 17.11
C GLN A 98 18.20 -21.84 16.72
N LYS A 99 17.57 -22.92 17.20
CA LYS A 99 17.93 -24.29 16.80
C LYS A 99 17.72 -24.52 15.30
N ALA A 100 16.67 -23.93 14.71
CA ALA A 100 16.40 -24.03 13.29
C ALA A 100 17.51 -23.35 12.45
N MET A 101 18.05 -22.22 12.92
CA MET A 101 19.24 -21.59 12.32
C MET A 101 20.49 -22.46 12.48
N GLU A 102 20.77 -22.97 13.68
CA GLU A 102 21.92 -23.85 13.94
C GLU A 102 21.89 -25.13 13.10
N SER A 103 20.69 -25.68 12.88
CA SER A 103 20.47 -26.86 12.05
C SER A 103 20.57 -26.59 10.54
N GLY A 104 20.64 -25.32 10.12
CA GLY A 104 20.64 -24.92 8.71
C GLY A 104 19.27 -24.98 8.04
N MET A 105 18.19 -25.19 8.81
CA MET A 105 16.82 -25.17 8.29
C MET A 105 16.41 -23.75 7.89
N LEU A 106 16.83 -22.74 8.65
CA LEU A 106 16.72 -21.32 8.32
C LEU A 106 18.10 -20.75 8.01
N THR A 107 18.17 -19.79 7.08
CA THR A 107 19.36 -18.94 6.93
C THR A 107 19.42 -17.91 8.06
N GLN A 108 20.57 -17.24 8.22
CA GLN A 108 20.71 -16.19 9.24
C GLN A 108 19.67 -15.07 9.05
N GLN A 109 19.51 -14.58 7.82
CA GLN A 109 18.55 -13.54 7.50
C GLN A 109 17.10 -14.00 7.77
N GLU A 110 16.75 -15.21 7.35
CA GLU A 110 15.40 -15.76 7.57
C GLU A 110 15.08 -15.93 9.06
N GLY A 111 16.07 -16.39 9.83
CA GLY A 111 15.95 -16.57 11.27
C GLY A 111 15.84 -15.23 11.99
N ASP A 112 16.60 -14.22 11.59
CA ASP A 112 16.53 -12.87 12.15
C ASP A 112 15.15 -12.23 11.89
N ASP A 113 14.59 -12.40 10.69
CA ASP A 113 13.25 -11.91 10.35
C ASP A 113 12.15 -12.59 11.19
N VAL A 114 12.25 -13.91 11.40
CA VAL A 114 11.30 -14.65 12.25
C VAL A 114 11.48 -14.27 13.72
N LEU A 115 12.72 -14.14 14.20
CA LEU A 115 13.03 -13.74 15.57
C LEU A 115 12.47 -12.35 15.90
N ALA A 116 12.58 -11.40 14.98
CA ALA A 116 12.05 -10.05 15.17
C ALA A 116 10.54 -10.05 15.49
N ILE A 117 9.80 -11.03 14.97
CA ILE A 117 8.36 -11.17 15.21
C ILE A 117 8.10 -11.94 16.49
N VAL A 118 8.76 -13.08 16.67
CA VAL A 118 8.54 -13.96 17.83
C VAL A 118 8.94 -13.28 19.14
N GLN A 119 9.95 -12.41 19.13
CA GLN A 119 10.37 -11.64 20.31
C GLN A 119 9.34 -10.60 20.77
N LEU A 120 8.39 -10.22 19.91
CA LEU A 120 7.28 -9.34 20.28
C LEU A 120 6.14 -10.10 20.97
N ALA A 121 6.14 -11.43 20.89
CA ALA A 121 5.12 -12.25 21.53
C ALA A 121 5.32 -12.33 23.04
N GLU A 122 4.25 -12.65 23.75
CA GLU A 122 4.33 -12.89 25.19
C GLU A 122 5.28 -14.07 25.46
N PRO A 123 6.28 -13.91 26.36
CA PRO A 123 7.28 -14.95 26.59
C PRO A 123 6.68 -16.26 27.10
N GLY A 124 5.53 -16.21 27.77
CA GLY A 124 4.86 -17.38 28.36
C GLY A 124 5.51 -17.85 29.66
N ASP A 125 4.98 -18.93 30.23
CA ASP A 125 5.50 -19.53 31.45
C ASP A 125 6.67 -20.49 31.13
N PRO A 126 7.83 -20.36 31.82
CA PRO A 126 9.03 -21.14 31.51
C PRO A 126 8.87 -22.65 31.72
N GLU A 127 7.97 -23.08 32.61
CA GLU A 127 7.76 -24.51 32.86
C GLU A 127 7.03 -25.16 31.68
N THR A 128 6.03 -24.48 31.10
CA THR A 128 5.35 -24.95 29.88
C THR A 128 6.23 -24.84 28.61
N ALA A 129 7.16 -23.87 28.57
CA ALA A 129 8.01 -23.66 27.40
C ALA A 129 8.95 -24.85 27.09
N LEU A 130 9.23 -25.71 28.07
CA LEU A 130 10.03 -26.93 27.88
C LEU A 130 9.25 -28.07 27.22
N GLU A 131 7.93 -28.07 27.38
CA GLU A 131 7.02 -29.06 26.80
C GLU A 131 6.50 -28.64 25.43
N ASP A 132 6.54 -27.33 25.14
CA ASP A 132 6.16 -26.76 23.86
C ASP A 132 7.10 -27.26 22.75
N HIS A 133 6.54 -28.03 21.82
CA HIS A 133 7.24 -28.45 20.62
C HIS A 133 6.27 -28.49 19.43
N LEU A 134 6.79 -28.29 18.22
CA LEU A 134 6.00 -28.52 17.03
C LEU A 134 5.69 -30.02 16.88
N PRO A 135 4.43 -30.40 16.60
CA PRO A 135 4.13 -31.76 16.19
C PRO A 135 4.80 -32.08 14.84
N HIS A 136 5.03 -33.37 14.58
CA HIS A 136 5.73 -33.82 13.36
C HIS A 136 5.11 -33.29 12.05
N ARG A 137 3.77 -33.24 11.98
CA ARG A 137 3.07 -32.70 10.81
C ARG A 137 3.39 -31.22 10.61
N GLN A 138 3.47 -30.46 11.69
CA GLN A 138 3.73 -29.03 11.67
C GLN A 138 5.18 -28.74 11.33
N LEU A 139 6.13 -29.60 11.72
CA LEU A 139 7.51 -29.52 11.23
C LEU A 139 7.60 -29.69 9.70
N LEU A 140 6.81 -30.60 9.12
CA LEU A 140 6.73 -30.72 7.67
C LEU A 140 6.12 -29.46 7.04
N VAL A 141 5.05 -28.91 7.62
CA VAL A 141 4.45 -27.65 7.17
C VAL A 141 5.44 -26.50 7.27
N PHE A 142 6.17 -26.38 8.37
CA PHE A 142 7.24 -25.40 8.55
C PHE A 142 8.28 -25.51 7.44
N SER A 143 8.78 -26.72 7.17
CA SER A 143 9.77 -26.94 6.10
C SER A 143 9.24 -26.58 4.70
N ALA A 144 7.95 -26.84 4.44
CA ALA A 144 7.29 -26.49 3.20
C ALA A 144 7.09 -24.98 3.06
N LEU A 145 6.75 -24.28 4.14
CA LEU A 145 6.61 -22.82 4.18
C LEU A 145 7.95 -22.13 3.94
N VAL A 146 9.03 -22.59 4.57
CA VAL A 146 10.38 -22.06 4.35
C VAL A 146 10.82 -22.30 2.90
N SER A 147 10.55 -23.49 2.36
CA SER A 147 10.86 -23.79 0.95
C SER A 147 10.08 -22.89 -0.02
N SER A 148 8.78 -22.69 0.24
CA SER A 148 7.93 -21.77 -0.53
C SER A 148 8.45 -20.34 -0.43
N TRP A 149 8.76 -19.86 0.79
CA TRP A 149 9.31 -18.53 1.02
C TRP A 149 10.57 -18.27 0.21
N ARG A 150 11.53 -19.21 0.20
CA ARG A 150 12.75 -19.10 -0.62
C ARG A 150 12.44 -19.03 -2.11
N GLN A 151 11.53 -19.87 -2.61
CA GLN A 151 11.11 -19.83 -4.01
C GLN A 151 10.48 -18.48 -4.38
N LEU A 152 9.72 -17.87 -3.48
CA LEU A 152 9.16 -16.53 -3.69
C LEU A 152 10.23 -15.45 -3.72
N HIS A 153 11.20 -15.52 -2.83
CA HIS A 153 12.31 -14.57 -2.78
C HIS A 153 13.15 -14.63 -4.06
N MET A 154 13.44 -15.85 -4.54
CA MET A 154 14.11 -16.08 -5.83
C MET A 154 13.32 -15.49 -7.02
N LEU A 155 12.00 -15.65 -7.03
CA LEU A 155 11.14 -15.08 -8.09
C LEU A 155 11.10 -13.55 -8.05
N ARG A 156 11.32 -12.94 -6.89
CA ARG A 156 11.33 -11.49 -6.70
C ARG A 156 12.68 -10.84 -7.03
N GLY A 157 13.76 -11.63 -7.12
CA GLY A 157 15.09 -11.12 -7.45
C GLY A 157 15.73 -10.30 -6.32
N GLU A 158 15.30 -10.52 -5.08
CA GLU A 158 15.94 -10.00 -3.89
C GLU A 158 17.10 -10.97 -3.56
N GLU A 159 18.35 -10.58 -3.85
CA GLU A 159 19.59 -11.26 -3.43
C GLU A 159 20.21 -10.57 -2.21
#